data_AF-A0A6B3VW73-F1
#
_entry.id   AF-A0A6B3VW73-F1
#
_cell.length_a   1.000
_cell.length_b   1.000
_cell.length_c   1.000
_cell.angle_alpha   90.00
_cell.angle_beta   90.00
_cell.angle_gamma   90.00
#
_symmetry.space_group_name_H-M   'P 1'
#
loop_
_entity.id
_entity.type
_entity.pdbx_description
1 polymer ?
#
loop_
_entity_poly.entity_id
_entity_poly.type
_entity_poly.pdbx_seq_one_letter_code
_entity_poly.pdbx_strand_id
1 'polypeptide(L)'
;MTQFIIPNRPFASEPITGLMTPDGIFEVSLGKQMIHAHFMNNGPAIDQVQIYIESVSDPGIVVTPRTYKIDHAATGVSHLFSWEADFSAATPGKHMVSFIVITAAGLQRIIKTIFLTKMSFNPATHSFSVMTPEAVFNVAFKKMIGPRDPHCSNKKNTQGDEKATLLEVLNGVGNSRANDDESENLLDYLSKAISVTNDPRFKLCVPQLLLGELEAQLQLTPPSEGQYGDLPFQDPWWKVVLAVVAFVLLVAAAIAEAVDGSGDITAGAGGTHDLPNDSGGSCCTIEASGGGTSKVAAGLVAAAATVATIAGASDTRDPFRKGQDHTAPNAGELTVTEEMKMSFSYPEAIMPGKPFKVKVDWKYQRNTTGGTYTYNDIETNANTHLLSKYEMSAPDVIHLDNDEKFIVKAQFYDADHNLFTGNQLFVQCFLIGLDGQWNSFVLQDTGIDKDETVNDGTYTGSKYFSRKDNGIWKYLVIAQDINHATPDMEPEEAAQIIGGMLLTNQLSISFEGGTCPIVYDGEVNVIG
;
A
#
# COMPACT_ATOMS: atom_id res chain seq x y z
N MET A 1 -32.30 -11.53 16.38
CA MET A 1 -31.47 -10.36 16.70
C MET A 1 -30.53 -10.19 15.53
N THR A 2 -30.42 -8.99 14.95
CA THR A 2 -29.51 -8.75 13.82
C THR A 2 -28.07 -8.96 14.28
N GLN A 3 -27.29 -9.70 13.51
CA GLN A 3 -25.91 -10.10 13.86
C GLN A 3 -24.96 -9.79 12.70
N PHE A 4 -24.95 -8.55 12.21
CA PHE A 4 -23.87 -8.15 11.32
C PHE A 4 -22.58 -8.02 12.13
N ILE A 5 -21.47 -8.44 11.54
CA ILE A 5 -20.14 -8.18 12.08
C ILE A 5 -19.27 -7.59 10.99
N ILE A 6 -18.22 -6.88 11.41
CA ILE A 6 -17.14 -6.47 10.52
C ILE A 6 -15.95 -7.38 10.89
N PRO A 7 -15.67 -8.45 10.12
CA PRO A 7 -14.74 -9.50 10.53
C PRO A 7 -13.28 -9.02 10.54
N ASN A 8 -12.91 -8.15 9.60
CA ASN A 8 -11.56 -7.62 9.46
C ASN A 8 -11.45 -6.18 9.98
N ARG A 9 -10.23 -5.67 10.14
CA ARG A 9 -10.04 -4.23 10.40
C ARG A 9 -10.50 -3.42 9.18
N PRO A 10 -11.21 -2.28 9.35
CA PRO A 10 -11.41 -1.35 8.25
C PRO A 10 -10.05 -0.84 7.75
N PHE A 11 -9.93 -0.63 6.44
CA PHE A 11 -8.65 -0.29 5.82
C PHE A 11 -8.77 0.88 4.85
N ALA A 12 -7.67 1.59 4.65
CA ALA A 12 -7.58 2.65 3.65
C ALA A 12 -7.20 2.09 2.27
N SER A 13 -7.72 2.72 1.22
CA SER A 13 -7.03 2.72 -0.07
C SER A 13 -6.62 4.12 -0.44
N GLU A 14 -5.48 4.19 -1.11
CA GLU A 14 -4.88 5.42 -1.55
C GLU A 14 -5.58 5.96 -2.84
N PRO A 15 -5.65 7.29 -3.04
CA PRO A 15 -6.50 7.89 -4.08
C PRO A 15 -5.99 7.77 -5.52
N ILE A 16 -4.72 7.45 -5.76
CA ILE A 16 -4.06 7.50 -7.06
C ILE A 16 -4.28 6.20 -7.82
N THR A 17 -3.98 5.06 -7.19
CA THR A 17 -4.11 3.72 -7.76
C THR A 17 -5.24 2.93 -7.14
N GLY A 18 -5.79 3.34 -6.00
CA GLY A 18 -6.84 2.59 -5.32
C GLY A 18 -6.36 1.30 -4.65
N LEU A 19 -5.04 1.02 -4.63
CA LEU A 19 -4.50 -0.08 -3.84
C LEU A 19 -4.68 0.18 -2.34
N MET A 20 -4.92 -0.91 -1.60
CA MET A 20 -4.98 -0.86 -0.14
C MET A 20 -3.62 -0.42 0.39
N THR A 21 -3.63 0.52 1.35
CA THR A 21 -2.42 0.90 2.06
C THR A 21 -1.95 -0.27 2.93
N PRO A 22 -0.64 -0.43 3.15
CA PRO A 22 -0.14 -1.46 4.03
C PRO A 22 -0.79 -1.40 5.42
N ASP A 23 -1.25 -2.55 5.87
CA ASP A 23 -2.06 -2.77 7.06
C ASP A 23 -3.37 -1.97 7.16
N GLY A 24 -3.75 -1.31 6.07
CA GLY A 24 -4.94 -0.46 6.01
C GLY A 24 -4.82 0.86 6.77
N ILE A 25 -3.60 1.31 7.09
CA ILE A 25 -3.40 2.59 7.79
C ILE A 25 -3.87 3.77 6.94
N PHE A 26 -4.54 4.70 7.61
CA PHE A 26 -4.90 6.00 7.06
C PHE A 26 -3.76 6.99 7.31
N GLU A 27 -3.53 7.87 6.35
CA GLU A 27 -2.46 8.86 6.47
C GLU A 27 -2.99 10.26 6.17
N VAL A 28 -2.87 11.17 7.14
CA VAL A 28 -3.30 12.58 7.02
C VAL A 28 -2.69 13.23 5.78
N SER A 29 -1.44 12.87 5.48
CA SER A 29 -0.64 13.35 4.34
C SER A 29 -1.22 13.04 2.96
N LEU A 30 -2.01 11.98 2.83
CA LEU A 30 -2.65 11.60 1.57
C LEU A 30 -3.98 12.34 1.34
N GLY A 31 -4.48 13.05 2.34
CA GLY A 31 -5.76 13.76 2.28
C GLY A 31 -6.93 12.82 2.09
N LYS A 32 -7.59 12.87 0.92
CA LYS A 32 -8.74 12.04 0.60
C LYS A 32 -8.35 10.58 0.40
N GLN A 33 -9.01 9.69 1.14
CA GLN A 33 -8.82 8.24 1.07
C GLN A 33 -10.18 7.54 1.14
N MET A 34 -10.22 6.27 0.77
CA MET A 34 -11.41 5.44 0.93
C MET A 34 -11.32 4.65 2.24
N ILE A 35 -12.34 4.71 3.07
CA ILE A 35 -12.56 3.79 4.20
C ILE A 35 -13.28 2.55 3.65
N HIS A 36 -12.62 1.40 3.67
CA HIS A 36 -13.20 0.12 3.26
C HIS A 36 -13.54 -0.73 4.49
N ALA A 37 -14.69 -1.39 4.47
CA ALA A 37 -15.06 -2.36 5.49
C ALA A 37 -15.89 -3.52 4.92
N HIS A 38 -15.55 -4.74 5.32
CA HIS A 38 -16.32 -5.94 5.04
C HIS A 38 -17.44 -6.07 6.08
N PHE A 39 -18.68 -6.26 5.63
CA PHE A 39 -19.84 -6.53 6.49
C PHE A 39 -20.33 -7.94 6.23
N MET A 40 -20.27 -8.77 7.26
CA MET A 40 -20.75 -10.14 7.21
C MET A 40 -22.07 -10.28 7.96
N ASN A 41 -23.09 -10.85 7.33
CA ASN A 41 -24.29 -11.25 8.06
C ASN A 41 -24.02 -12.57 8.80
N ASN A 42 -23.70 -12.50 10.10
CA ASN A 42 -23.48 -13.67 10.94
C ASN A 42 -24.78 -14.24 11.54
N GLY A 43 -25.94 -13.71 11.13
CA GLY A 43 -27.27 -14.19 11.53
C GLY A 43 -28.01 -14.86 10.39
N PRO A 44 -29.33 -15.12 10.55
CA PRO A 44 -30.19 -15.60 9.46
C PRO A 44 -30.20 -14.64 8.27
N ALA A 45 -30.41 -15.17 7.07
CA ALA A 45 -30.56 -14.36 5.86
C ALA A 45 -31.65 -13.29 6.03
N ILE A 46 -31.38 -12.09 5.52
CA ILE A 46 -32.24 -10.92 5.72
C ILE A 46 -32.26 -10.01 4.50
N ASP A 47 -33.45 -9.50 4.17
CA ASP A 47 -33.64 -8.60 3.03
C ASP A 47 -33.57 -7.12 3.43
N GLN A 48 -33.35 -6.27 2.44
CA GLN A 48 -33.49 -4.80 2.53
C GLN A 48 -32.64 -4.20 3.65
N VAL A 49 -31.34 -4.50 3.62
CA VAL A 49 -30.36 -3.99 4.58
C VAL A 49 -29.82 -2.65 4.09
N GLN A 50 -29.66 -1.69 5.00
CA GLN A 50 -28.98 -0.43 4.70
C GLN A 50 -27.76 -0.26 5.60
N ILE A 51 -26.65 0.20 5.04
CA ILE A 51 -25.37 0.34 5.74
C ILE A 51 -24.79 1.72 5.46
N TYR A 52 -24.37 2.43 6.51
CA TYR A 52 -23.71 3.73 6.39
C TYR A 52 -22.80 4.01 7.59
N ILE A 53 -21.90 4.99 7.45
CA ILE A 53 -21.12 5.55 8.57
C ILE A 53 -21.94 6.66 9.24
N GLU A 54 -22.23 6.50 10.53
CA GLU A 54 -22.95 7.49 11.35
C GLU A 54 -22.01 8.61 11.81
N SER A 55 -20.81 8.24 12.27
CA SER A 55 -19.84 9.19 12.81
C SER A 55 -18.43 8.60 12.87
N VAL A 56 -17.46 9.50 12.98
CA VAL A 56 -16.07 9.21 13.32
C VAL A 56 -15.70 10.02 14.56
N SER A 57 -14.85 9.50 15.44
CA SER A 57 -14.52 10.15 16.72
C SER A 57 -13.72 11.45 16.58
N ASP A 58 -12.97 11.62 15.50
CA ASP A 58 -12.21 12.83 15.20
C ASP A 58 -13.00 13.72 14.22
N PRO A 59 -13.36 14.96 14.59
CA PRO A 59 -14.08 15.88 13.72
C PRO A 59 -13.28 16.35 12.50
N GLY A 60 -11.95 16.17 12.49
CA GLY A 60 -11.08 16.42 11.35
C GLY A 60 -11.17 15.35 10.26
N ILE A 61 -11.84 14.22 10.51
CA ILE A 61 -12.15 13.19 9.52
C ILE A 61 -13.53 13.47 8.93
N VAL A 62 -13.58 13.93 7.69
CA VAL A 62 -14.83 14.31 7.02
C VAL A 62 -15.25 13.23 6.03
N VAL A 63 -16.19 12.37 6.44
CA VAL A 63 -16.73 11.30 5.59
C VAL A 63 -17.77 11.87 4.63
N THR A 64 -17.63 11.57 3.34
CA THR A 64 -18.67 11.82 2.33
C THR A 64 -19.86 10.88 2.59
N PRO A 65 -21.04 11.39 2.98
CA PRO A 65 -22.16 10.53 3.37
C PRO A 65 -22.61 9.65 2.21
N ARG A 66 -22.69 8.34 2.46
CA ARG A 66 -23.19 7.36 1.51
C ARG A 66 -23.86 6.21 2.24
N THR A 67 -25.06 5.86 1.80
CA THR A 67 -25.79 4.68 2.27
C THR A 67 -25.75 3.60 1.19
N TYR A 68 -25.27 2.43 1.57
CA TYR A 68 -25.31 1.22 0.77
C TYR A 68 -26.55 0.40 1.08
N LYS A 69 -27.05 -0.31 0.07
CA LYS A 69 -28.21 -1.19 0.21
C LYS A 69 -27.82 -2.60 -0.20
N ILE A 70 -28.28 -3.59 0.55
CA ILE A 70 -28.20 -5.00 0.18
C ILE A 70 -29.63 -5.50 0.06
N ASP A 71 -30.03 -5.94 -1.13
CA ASP A 71 -31.39 -6.43 -1.35
C ASP A 71 -31.65 -7.73 -0.58
N HIS A 72 -30.66 -8.64 -0.58
CA HIS A 72 -30.66 -9.90 0.16
C HIS A 72 -29.27 -10.18 0.74
N ALA A 73 -29.14 -10.12 2.06
CA ALA A 73 -27.90 -10.44 2.77
C ALA A 73 -27.98 -11.89 3.29
N ALA A 74 -27.38 -12.83 2.57
CA ALA A 74 -27.34 -14.23 2.97
C ALA A 74 -26.44 -14.47 4.20
N THR A 75 -26.68 -15.56 4.93
CA THR A 75 -25.89 -15.93 6.12
C THR A 75 -24.45 -16.25 5.75
N GLY A 76 -23.50 -15.71 6.51
CA GLY A 76 -22.06 -15.93 6.33
C GLY A 76 -21.43 -15.16 5.16
N VAL A 77 -22.21 -14.33 4.45
CA VAL A 77 -21.72 -13.60 3.27
C VAL A 77 -21.17 -12.26 3.66
N SER A 78 -20.00 -11.92 3.11
CA SER A 78 -19.32 -10.65 3.36
C SER A 78 -19.44 -9.71 2.16
N HIS A 79 -19.92 -8.49 2.41
CA HIS A 79 -19.96 -7.41 1.42
C HIS A 79 -18.96 -6.32 1.76
N LEU A 80 -18.14 -5.92 0.80
CA LEU A 80 -17.23 -4.79 0.91
C LEU A 80 -17.92 -3.49 0.51
N PHE A 81 -17.85 -2.49 1.38
CA PHE A 81 -18.31 -1.14 1.12
C PHE A 81 -17.20 -0.12 1.35
N SER A 82 -17.24 0.96 0.58
CA SER A 82 -16.18 1.97 0.54
C SER A 82 -16.75 3.38 0.72
N TRP A 83 -16.23 4.17 1.64
CA TRP A 83 -16.65 5.56 1.84
C TRP A 83 -15.47 6.49 1.58
N GLU A 84 -15.63 7.48 0.70
CA GLU A 84 -14.62 8.54 0.58
C GLU A 84 -14.64 9.37 1.87
N ALA A 85 -13.47 9.65 2.43
CA ALA A 85 -13.30 10.55 3.56
C ALA A 85 -12.06 11.42 3.38
N ASP A 86 -12.14 12.66 3.84
CA ASP A 86 -11.01 13.60 3.88
C ASP A 86 -10.36 13.57 5.27
N PHE A 87 -9.08 13.23 5.32
CA PHE A 87 -8.28 13.14 6.54
C PHE A 87 -7.33 14.33 6.74
N SER A 88 -7.34 15.32 5.84
CA SER A 88 -6.35 16.41 5.80
C SER A 88 -6.30 17.24 7.09
N ALA A 89 -7.43 17.33 7.81
CA ALA A 89 -7.56 18.08 9.06
C ALA A 89 -7.54 17.19 10.33
N ALA A 90 -7.36 15.88 10.18
CA ALA A 90 -7.46 14.93 11.28
C ALA A 90 -6.17 14.88 12.12
N THR A 91 -6.32 14.45 13.38
CA THR A 91 -5.20 14.26 14.31
C THR A 91 -4.65 12.83 14.21
N PRO A 92 -3.33 12.59 14.28
CA PRO A 92 -2.82 11.22 14.31
C PRO A 92 -3.26 10.52 15.61
N GLY A 93 -3.61 9.24 15.53
CA GLY A 93 -4.16 8.51 16.68
C GLY A 93 -5.03 7.30 16.34
N LYS A 94 -5.54 6.66 17.39
CA LYS A 94 -6.61 5.67 17.28
C LYS A 94 -7.95 6.41 17.21
N HIS A 95 -8.72 6.16 16.17
CA HIS A 95 -10.05 6.76 16.00
C HIS A 95 -11.13 5.71 15.86
N MET A 96 -12.32 5.99 16.37
CA MET A 96 -13.46 5.09 16.27
C MET A 96 -14.35 5.52 15.11
N VAL A 97 -14.77 4.55 14.30
CA VAL A 97 -15.79 4.71 13.26
C VAL A 97 -17.04 3.96 13.68
N SER A 98 -18.17 4.67 13.72
CA SER A 98 -19.49 4.12 14.01
C SER A 98 -20.21 3.76 12.72
N PHE A 99 -20.36 2.48 12.45
CA PHE A 99 -21.15 1.95 11.35
C PHE A 99 -22.55 1.60 11.82
N ILE A 100 -23.55 1.92 11.01
CA ILE A 100 -24.94 1.58 11.26
C ILE A 100 -25.43 0.59 10.21
N VAL A 101 -26.04 -0.49 10.69
CA VAL A 101 -26.78 -1.43 9.88
C VAL A 101 -28.26 -1.33 10.24
N ILE A 102 -29.11 -0.95 9.28
CA ILE A 102 -30.56 -0.89 9.43
C ILE A 102 -31.17 -2.10 8.71
N THR A 103 -32.07 -2.79 9.40
CA THR A 103 -32.85 -3.90 8.89
C THR A 103 -34.31 -3.76 9.31
N ALA A 104 -35.21 -4.59 8.77
CA ALA A 104 -36.59 -4.64 9.25
C ALA A 104 -36.71 -5.01 10.75
N ALA A 105 -35.72 -5.74 11.30
CA ALA A 105 -35.67 -6.13 12.71
C ALA A 105 -35.16 -5.01 13.64
N GLY A 106 -34.64 -3.92 13.09
CA GLY A 106 -34.11 -2.78 13.83
C GLY A 106 -32.72 -2.34 13.37
N LEU A 107 -32.12 -1.49 14.21
CA LEU A 107 -30.83 -0.87 13.99
C LEU A 107 -29.75 -1.56 14.83
N GLN A 108 -28.60 -1.84 14.21
CA GLN A 108 -27.40 -2.33 14.87
C GLN A 108 -26.26 -1.33 14.65
N ARG A 109 -25.58 -0.95 15.73
CA ARG A 109 -24.34 -0.14 15.67
C ARG A 109 -23.14 -1.06 15.82
N ILE A 110 -22.14 -0.89 14.97
CA ILE A 110 -20.86 -1.60 15.02
C ILE A 110 -19.76 -0.54 15.06
N ILE A 111 -18.94 -0.54 16.11
CA ILE A 111 -17.85 0.41 16.27
C ILE A 111 -16.54 -0.32 15.97
N LYS A 112 -15.69 0.28 15.13
CA LYS A 112 -14.35 -0.22 14.83
C LYS A 112 -13.32 0.88 15.01
N THR A 113 -12.11 0.47 15.40
CA THR A 113 -10.96 1.35 15.46
C THR A 113 -10.30 1.42 14.08
N ILE A 114 -9.94 2.62 13.66
CA ILE A 114 -9.02 2.89 12.56
C ILE A 114 -7.79 3.61 13.10
N PHE A 115 -6.72 3.53 12.34
CA PHE A 115 -5.41 4.00 12.72
C PHE A 115 -4.95 5.06 11.74
N LEU A 116 -4.66 6.24 12.28
CA LEU A 116 -4.31 7.40 11.50
C LEU A 116 -2.90 7.87 11.86
N THR A 117 -2.03 7.91 10.87
CA THR A 117 -0.69 8.47 10.98
C THR A 117 -0.62 9.86 10.37
N LYS A 118 0.37 10.64 10.81
CA LYS A 118 0.71 11.92 10.21
C LYS A 118 2.21 11.97 10.00
N MET A 119 2.63 11.85 8.74
CA MET A 119 4.03 12.05 8.37
C MET A 119 4.37 13.52 8.23
N SER A 120 5.61 13.84 8.56
CA SER A 120 6.24 15.12 8.24
C SER A 120 7.62 14.85 7.67
N PHE A 121 8.06 15.66 6.70
CA PHE A 121 9.41 15.56 6.14
C PHE A 121 10.30 16.67 6.70
N ASN A 122 11.47 16.28 7.19
CA ASN A 122 12.53 17.19 7.60
C ASN A 122 13.62 17.24 6.52
N PRO A 123 13.75 18.35 5.78
CA PRO A 123 14.73 18.49 4.71
C PRO A 123 16.16 18.69 5.20
N ALA A 124 16.39 19.05 6.47
CA ALA A 124 17.75 19.17 6.99
C ALA A 124 18.39 17.79 7.26
N THR A 125 17.58 16.80 7.65
CA THR A 125 18.03 15.46 8.03
C THR A 125 17.66 14.39 7.00
N HIS A 126 16.93 14.77 5.95
CA HIS A 126 16.32 13.87 4.96
C HIS A 126 15.55 12.72 5.62
N SER A 127 14.77 13.07 6.66
CA SER A 127 14.04 12.08 7.46
C SER A 127 12.55 12.40 7.52
N PHE A 128 11.75 11.35 7.50
CA PHE A 128 10.32 11.39 7.76
C PHE A 128 10.08 11.19 9.25
N SER A 129 9.20 11.99 9.84
CA SER A 129 8.78 11.83 11.22
C SER A 129 7.30 11.47 11.28
N VAL A 130 6.98 10.37 11.96
CA VAL A 130 5.62 9.93 12.27
C VAL A 130 5.39 10.07 13.76
N MET A 131 4.36 10.83 14.13
CA MET A 131 4.02 11.06 15.54
C MET A 131 2.86 10.15 15.97
N THR A 132 3.02 9.54 17.13
CA THR A 132 2.03 8.71 17.82
C THR A 132 1.95 9.17 19.29
N PRO A 133 0.86 8.87 20.03
CA PRO A 133 0.78 9.23 21.44
C PRO A 133 1.92 8.66 22.30
N GLU A 134 2.40 7.46 21.98
CA GLU A 134 3.41 6.73 22.74
C GLU A 134 4.85 7.05 22.30
N ALA A 135 5.04 7.51 21.06
CA ALA A 135 6.36 7.67 20.47
C ALA A 135 6.42 8.57 19.22
N VAL A 136 7.62 9.10 18.97
CA VAL A 136 7.97 9.76 17.70
C VAL A 136 8.94 8.85 16.93
N PHE A 137 8.58 8.52 15.70
CA PHE A 137 9.36 7.71 14.78
C PHE A 137 10.04 8.61 13.76
N ASN A 138 11.36 8.55 13.67
CA ASN A 138 12.11 9.19 12.62
C ASN A 138 12.69 8.12 11.69
N VAL A 139 12.45 8.24 10.39
CA VAL A 139 12.90 7.29 9.38
C VAL A 139 13.67 8.05 8.30
N ALA A 140 14.91 7.64 8.05
CA ALA A 140 15.79 8.22 7.04
C ALA A 140 16.20 7.16 6.03
N PHE A 141 16.07 7.50 4.75
CA PHE A 141 16.51 6.65 3.65
C PHE A 141 17.93 7.07 3.30
N LYS A 142 18.87 6.17 3.52
CA LYS A 142 20.29 6.44 3.25
C LYS A 142 20.69 5.96 1.87
N LYS A 143 20.06 4.90 1.38
CA LYS A 143 20.32 4.35 0.05
C LYS A 143 19.06 3.75 -0.54
N MET A 144 18.86 3.98 -1.83
CA MET A 144 17.86 3.32 -2.66
C MET A 144 18.57 2.56 -3.80
N ILE A 145 17.92 1.55 -4.35
CA ILE A 145 18.42 0.69 -5.43
C ILE A 145 17.52 0.84 -6.65
N GLY A 146 18.12 1.04 -7.83
CA GLY A 146 17.42 1.06 -9.10
C GLY A 146 18.39 1.12 -10.29
N PRO A 147 17.91 1.35 -11.52
CA PRO A 147 18.74 1.36 -12.72
C PRO A 147 19.90 2.35 -12.62
N ARG A 148 21.09 1.97 -13.13
CA ARG A 148 22.27 2.84 -13.15
C ARG A 148 22.05 4.11 -13.98
N ASP A 149 21.49 3.93 -15.17
CA ASP A 149 21.22 5.03 -16.10
C ASP A 149 19.71 5.03 -16.34
N PRO A 150 18.94 5.73 -15.49
CA PRO A 150 17.56 6.02 -15.83
C PRO A 150 17.62 6.90 -17.07
N HIS A 151 17.36 6.31 -18.24
CA HIS A 151 17.19 7.04 -19.48
C HIS A 151 15.85 7.77 -19.47
N CYS A 152 15.70 8.72 -18.54
CA CYS A 152 14.66 9.74 -18.59
C CYS A 152 15.27 10.93 -19.35
N SER A 153 15.46 10.74 -20.65
CA SER A 153 16.22 11.67 -21.48
C SER A 153 15.29 12.75 -22.04
N ASN A 154 15.47 13.98 -21.57
CA ASN A 154 14.92 15.15 -22.25
C ASN A 154 15.75 15.46 -23.51
N LYS A 155 15.15 15.33 -24.70
CA LYS A 155 15.61 16.11 -25.87
C LYS A 155 15.06 17.53 -25.77
N LYS A 156 15.52 18.29 -24.77
CA LYS A 156 15.56 19.75 -24.89
C LYS A 156 16.94 20.24 -24.47
N ASN A 157 17.68 20.69 -25.47
CA ASN A 157 18.90 21.45 -25.33
C ASN A 157 18.69 22.61 -24.34
N THR A 158 19.28 22.51 -23.16
CA THR A 158 19.94 23.61 -22.47
C THR A 158 21.02 23.03 -21.56
N GLN A 159 22.16 23.70 -21.50
CA GLN A 159 23.35 23.25 -20.77
C GLN A 159 23.04 23.04 -19.29
N GLY A 160 23.39 21.84 -18.77
CA GLY A 160 23.69 21.66 -17.35
C GLY A 160 22.64 21.00 -16.46
N ASP A 161 21.73 20.16 -16.98
CA ASP A 161 20.78 19.43 -16.13
C ASP A 161 21.46 18.24 -15.43
N GLU A 162 21.91 18.46 -14.19
CA GLU A 162 22.21 17.38 -13.24
C GLU A 162 20.92 16.62 -12.92
N LYS A 163 20.95 15.30 -13.07
CA LYS A 163 19.81 14.42 -12.76
C LYS A 163 19.53 14.46 -11.26
N ALA A 164 18.37 14.96 -10.84
CA ALA A 164 17.96 14.93 -9.44
C ALA A 164 17.52 13.52 -9.02
N THR A 165 18.16 12.96 -8.00
CA THR A 165 17.73 11.75 -7.29
C THR A 165 16.42 12.00 -6.52
N LEU A 166 15.68 10.94 -6.15
CA LEU A 166 14.49 11.07 -5.28
C LEU A 166 14.79 11.89 -4.02
N LEU A 167 15.97 11.71 -3.43
CA LEU A 167 16.41 12.50 -2.28
C LEU A 167 16.57 13.99 -2.62
N GLU A 168 17.12 14.32 -3.80
CA GLU A 168 17.29 15.71 -4.26
C GLU A 168 15.95 16.37 -4.61
N VAL A 169 15.01 15.62 -5.17
CA VAL A 169 13.63 16.06 -5.39
C VAL A 169 12.95 16.40 -4.07
N LEU A 170 13.04 15.50 -3.07
CA LEU A 170 12.52 15.75 -1.73
C LEU A 170 13.20 16.96 -1.08
N ASN A 171 14.49 17.19 -1.34
CA ASN A 171 15.24 18.36 -0.87
C ASN A 171 14.80 19.67 -1.53
N GLY A 172 14.49 19.64 -2.83
CA GLY A 172 13.93 20.79 -3.55
C GLY A 172 12.61 21.25 -2.91
N VAL A 173 11.69 20.30 -2.67
CA VAL A 173 10.42 20.55 -1.98
C VAL A 173 10.65 21.06 -0.54
N GLY A 174 11.65 20.50 0.13
CA GLY A 174 12.11 20.93 1.45
C GLY A 174 12.56 22.39 1.53
N ASN A 175 13.35 22.83 0.55
CA ASN A 175 13.95 24.16 0.52
C ASN A 175 12.98 25.27 0.08
N SER A 176 11.94 24.93 -0.69
CA SER A 176 10.86 25.87 -1.06
C SER A 176 10.05 26.36 0.15
N ARG A 177 10.15 25.70 1.31
CA ARG A 177 9.54 26.14 2.58
C ARG A 177 10.22 27.34 3.23
N ALA A 178 11.43 27.72 2.82
CA ALA A 178 12.17 28.78 3.50
C ALA A 178 11.72 30.20 3.10
N ASN A 179 10.90 30.35 2.05
CA ASN A 179 10.64 31.65 1.43
C ASN A 179 9.18 32.11 1.31
N ASP A 180 8.17 31.29 1.67
CA ASP A 180 6.76 31.73 1.60
C ASP A 180 6.03 31.62 2.95
N ASP A 181 5.58 32.78 3.44
CA ASP A 181 4.60 32.95 4.51
C ASP A 181 3.20 32.62 3.97
N GLU A 182 2.89 31.33 3.83
CA GLU A 182 1.57 30.71 3.97
C GLU A 182 1.68 29.24 3.52
N SER A 183 1.13 28.35 4.32
CA SER A 183 1.50 26.94 4.40
C SER A 183 1.12 26.11 3.16
N GLU A 184 2.09 25.82 2.29
CA GLU A 184 2.04 24.67 1.38
C GLU A 184 3.03 23.62 1.91
N ASN A 185 2.51 22.60 2.60
CA ASN A 185 3.33 21.48 3.05
C ASN A 185 3.66 20.56 1.86
N LEU A 186 4.61 19.61 2.05
CA LEU A 186 4.85 18.50 1.10
C LEU A 186 3.53 17.84 0.64
N LEU A 187 2.49 17.92 1.48
CA LEU A 187 1.16 17.35 1.24
C LEU A 187 0.32 18.19 0.30
N ASP A 188 0.49 19.51 0.28
CA ASP A 188 -0.15 20.42 -0.65
C ASP A 188 0.54 20.33 -2.01
N TYR A 189 1.86 20.14 -2.03
CA TYR A 189 2.59 19.80 -3.25
C TYR A 189 2.19 18.42 -3.79
N LEU A 190 2.14 17.38 -2.95
CA LEU A 190 1.67 16.04 -3.32
C LEU A 190 0.18 16.05 -3.72
N SER A 191 -0.70 16.80 -3.04
CA SER A 191 -2.15 16.86 -3.33
C SER A 191 -2.46 17.68 -4.58
N LYS A 192 -1.78 18.81 -4.80
CA LYS A 192 -1.85 19.56 -6.07
C LYS A 192 -1.33 18.71 -7.20
N ALA A 193 -0.26 17.95 -6.98
CA ALA A 193 0.28 17.07 -7.98
C ALA A 193 -0.60 15.82 -8.22
N ILE A 194 -1.35 15.33 -7.23
CA ILE A 194 -2.43 14.34 -7.42
C ILE A 194 -3.46 14.87 -8.42
N SER A 195 -3.79 16.18 -8.41
CA SER A 195 -4.66 16.79 -9.43
C SER A 195 -4.02 16.79 -10.83
N VAL A 196 -2.69 16.85 -10.92
CA VAL A 196 -1.90 16.72 -12.17
C VAL A 196 -1.86 15.27 -12.67
N THR A 197 -1.90 14.25 -11.79
CA THR A 197 -1.88 12.83 -12.21
C THR A 197 -3.07 12.40 -13.08
N ASN A 198 -4.14 13.19 -13.18
CA ASN A 198 -5.24 12.92 -14.12
C ASN A 198 -4.91 13.28 -15.58
N ASP A 199 -3.69 13.73 -15.87
CA ASP A 199 -3.21 13.91 -17.25
C ASP A 199 -2.94 12.54 -17.91
N PRO A 200 -3.62 12.20 -19.02
CA PRO A 200 -3.36 10.98 -19.79
C PRO A 200 -1.94 10.88 -20.35
N ARG A 201 -1.14 11.97 -20.28
CA ARG A 201 0.27 12.01 -20.69
C ARG A 201 1.25 11.71 -19.55
N PHE A 202 0.75 11.41 -18.35
CA PHE A 202 1.58 11.07 -17.19
C PHE A 202 2.54 9.92 -17.52
N LYS A 203 3.85 10.10 -17.28
CA LYS A 203 4.89 9.09 -17.47
C LYS A 203 5.69 8.86 -16.20
N LEU A 204 5.74 7.60 -15.76
CA LEU A 204 6.48 7.18 -14.58
C LEU A 204 7.97 7.04 -14.92
N CYS A 205 8.79 7.95 -14.43
CA CYS A 205 10.25 7.82 -14.41
C CYS A 205 10.69 7.71 -12.96
N VAL A 206 10.89 6.51 -12.43
CA VAL A 206 11.46 6.38 -11.07
C VAL A 206 12.77 5.59 -11.17
N PRO A 207 13.93 6.24 -10.99
CA PRO A 207 15.23 5.60 -11.12
C PRO A 207 15.58 4.69 -9.93
N GLN A 208 14.74 4.66 -8.90
CA GLN A 208 14.99 4.00 -7.63
C GLN A 208 13.76 3.18 -7.23
N LEU A 209 13.88 1.86 -7.34
CA LEU A 209 12.75 0.92 -7.23
C LEU A 209 12.68 0.24 -5.86
N LEU A 210 13.81 0.06 -5.16
CA LEU A 210 13.90 -0.74 -3.93
C LEU A 210 14.70 -0.02 -2.84
N LEU A 211 14.50 -0.40 -1.58
CA LEU A 211 15.27 0.13 -0.46
C LEU A 211 16.68 -0.49 -0.43
N GLY A 212 17.71 0.31 -0.22
CA GLY A 212 19.08 -0.17 -0.04
C GLY A 212 19.55 -0.04 1.41
N GLU A 213 19.33 1.10 2.03
CA GLU A 213 19.69 1.36 3.43
C GLU A 213 18.69 2.30 4.07
N LEU A 214 18.27 1.92 5.28
CA LEU A 214 17.31 2.65 6.09
C LEU A 214 17.83 2.80 7.51
N GLU A 215 17.63 3.98 8.09
CA GLU A 215 17.79 4.24 9.51
C GLU A 215 16.44 4.64 10.10
N ALA A 216 16.04 3.99 11.19
CA ALA A 216 14.87 4.33 11.98
C ALA A 216 15.29 4.63 13.41
N GLN A 217 14.71 5.66 14.00
CA GLN A 217 14.89 6.03 15.39
C GLN A 217 13.51 6.16 16.03
N LEU A 218 13.36 5.53 17.18
CA LEU A 218 12.20 5.55 18.04
C LEU A 218 12.52 6.36 19.30
N GLN A 219 11.80 7.46 19.50
CA GLN A 219 11.86 8.25 20.72
C GLN A 219 10.60 8.01 21.55
N LEU A 220 10.76 7.35 22.71
CA LEU A 220 9.64 6.98 23.59
C LEU A 220 9.17 8.18 24.42
N THR A 221 7.85 8.35 24.54
CA THR A 221 7.25 9.43 25.34
C THR A 221 6.11 8.88 26.22
N PRO A 222 6.32 8.69 27.54
CA PRO A 222 7.55 8.90 28.31
C PRO A 222 8.60 7.79 28.09
N PRO A 223 9.85 7.95 28.58
CA PRO A 223 10.82 6.88 28.66
C PRO A 223 10.26 5.65 29.39
N SER A 224 10.60 4.44 28.91
CA SER A 224 10.04 3.19 29.44
C SER A 224 10.99 2.47 30.39
N GLU A 225 10.45 1.82 31.42
CA GLU A 225 11.21 0.93 32.31
C GLU A 225 11.13 -0.53 31.82
N GLY A 226 12.19 -1.30 32.08
CA GLY A 226 12.22 -2.72 31.76
C GLY A 226 12.59 -3.02 30.30
N GLN A 227 12.47 -4.28 29.92
CA GLN A 227 12.93 -4.74 28.61
C GLN A 227 12.07 -4.24 27.45
N TYR A 228 10.77 -4.06 27.70
CA TYR A 228 9.78 -3.76 26.69
C TYR A 228 9.01 -2.49 27.08
N GLY A 229 9.05 -1.48 26.21
CA GLY A 229 8.17 -0.32 26.31
C GLY A 229 6.80 -0.58 25.67
N ASP A 230 5.89 0.38 25.87
CA ASP A 230 4.61 0.42 25.16
C ASP A 230 4.86 0.52 23.66
N LEU A 231 4.02 -0.18 22.90
CA LEU A 231 4.05 -0.09 21.45
C LEU A 231 3.24 1.11 21.00
N PRO A 232 3.62 1.75 19.88
CA PRO A 232 2.80 2.78 19.26
C PRO A 232 1.42 2.21 18.98
N PHE A 233 0.39 2.92 19.40
CA PHE A 233 -0.99 2.44 19.28
C PHE A 233 -1.19 1.04 19.88
N GLN A 234 -0.33 0.61 20.80
CA GLN A 234 -0.37 -0.69 21.46
C GLN A 234 -0.42 -1.86 20.47
N ASP A 235 0.25 -1.74 19.33
CA ASP A 235 0.32 -2.77 18.28
C ASP A 235 1.70 -2.61 17.56
N PRO A 236 2.47 -3.68 17.30
CA PRO A 236 3.85 -3.59 16.80
C PRO A 236 3.96 -3.03 15.36
N TRP A 237 3.95 -1.70 15.24
CA TRP A 237 3.70 -0.98 13.98
C TRP A 237 4.90 -0.59 13.14
N TRP A 238 6.11 -0.95 13.53
CA TRP A 238 7.31 -0.65 12.75
C TRP A 238 7.21 -1.12 11.28
N LYS A 239 6.58 -2.28 10.98
CA LYS A 239 6.35 -2.74 9.58
C LYS A 239 5.47 -1.79 8.84
N VAL A 240 4.47 -1.27 9.54
CA VAL A 240 3.49 -0.36 8.97
C VAL A 240 4.08 1.03 8.80
N VAL A 241 4.96 1.48 9.70
CA VAL A 241 5.75 2.69 9.48
C VAL A 241 6.67 2.51 8.26
N LEU A 242 7.37 1.38 8.13
CA LEU A 242 8.21 1.11 6.96
C LEU A 242 7.41 1.02 5.66
N ALA A 243 6.24 0.41 5.71
CA ALA A 243 5.39 0.19 4.57
C ALA A 243 4.65 1.47 4.17
N VAL A 244 4.20 2.29 5.13
CA VAL A 244 3.68 3.64 4.89
C VAL A 244 4.76 4.50 4.28
N VAL A 245 5.99 4.45 4.79
CA VAL A 245 7.05 5.30 4.25
C VAL A 245 7.53 4.82 2.88
N ALA A 246 7.62 3.50 2.63
CA ALA A 246 7.92 2.95 1.30
C ALA A 246 6.82 3.28 0.28
N PHE A 247 5.57 3.13 0.69
CA PHE A 247 4.39 3.43 -0.12
C PHE A 247 4.33 4.92 -0.48
N VAL A 248 4.49 5.79 0.52
CA VAL A 248 4.44 7.25 0.34
C VAL A 248 5.61 7.76 -0.48
N LEU A 249 6.80 7.17 -0.33
CA LEU A 249 7.95 7.55 -1.13
C LEU A 249 7.79 7.17 -2.60
N LEU A 250 7.20 6.02 -2.89
CA LEU A 250 6.98 5.59 -4.27
C LEU A 250 5.84 6.36 -4.93
N VAL A 251 4.83 6.74 -4.14
CA VAL A 251 3.81 7.70 -4.56
C VAL A 251 4.44 9.08 -4.81
N ALA A 252 5.28 9.59 -3.90
CA ALA A 252 5.96 10.87 -4.05
C ALA A 252 6.93 10.89 -5.24
N ALA A 253 7.65 9.79 -5.48
CA ALA A 253 8.52 9.62 -6.63
C ALA A 253 7.74 9.62 -7.95
N ALA A 254 6.61 8.91 -7.99
CA ALA A 254 5.72 8.92 -9.16
C ALA A 254 5.15 10.32 -9.43
N ILE A 255 4.84 11.07 -8.37
CA ILE A 255 4.23 12.39 -8.46
C ILE A 255 5.23 13.48 -8.86
N ALA A 256 6.42 13.53 -8.27
CA ALA A 256 7.39 14.58 -8.58
C ALA A 256 7.83 14.56 -10.05
N GLU A 257 7.92 13.37 -10.62
CA GLU A 257 8.23 13.16 -12.04
C GLU A 257 7.04 13.52 -12.95
N ALA A 258 5.81 13.53 -12.42
CA ALA A 258 4.64 14.05 -13.13
C ALA A 258 4.66 15.59 -13.29
N VAL A 259 5.25 16.29 -12.32
CA VAL A 259 5.13 17.76 -12.18
C VAL A 259 6.34 18.48 -12.75
N ASP A 260 7.55 18.02 -12.45
CA ASP A 260 8.81 18.63 -12.93
C ASP A 260 9.44 17.84 -14.11
N GLY A 261 8.99 16.60 -14.35
CA GLY A 261 9.44 15.76 -15.44
C GLY A 261 8.67 16.00 -16.74
N SER A 262 9.38 16.16 -17.85
CA SER A 262 8.81 16.47 -19.18
C SER A 262 8.11 15.30 -19.89
N GLY A 263 7.89 14.18 -19.21
CA GLY A 263 7.16 13.02 -19.72
C GLY A 263 7.63 12.50 -21.08
N ASP A 264 8.71 11.72 -21.12
CA ASP A 264 8.95 10.76 -22.20
C ASP A 264 9.74 9.52 -21.75
N ILE A 265 9.34 8.32 -22.22
CA ILE A 265 10.12 7.07 -22.10
C ILE A 265 10.47 6.63 -23.52
N THR A 266 11.76 6.52 -23.81
CA THR A 266 12.28 5.67 -24.88
C THR A 266 13.40 4.80 -24.34
N ALA A 267 13.28 3.49 -24.63
CA ALA A 267 14.22 2.42 -24.32
C ALA A 267 15.67 2.71 -24.71
N GLY A 268 16.63 2.18 -23.93
CA GLY A 268 18.04 2.15 -24.32
C GLY A 268 18.98 1.50 -23.31
N ALA A 269 19.88 0.67 -23.84
CA ALA A 269 20.78 -0.27 -23.18
C ALA A 269 21.67 0.24 -22.02
N GLY A 270 21.68 -0.56 -20.94
CA GLY A 270 22.90 -1.12 -20.34
C GLY A 270 23.83 -0.17 -19.58
N GLY A 271 23.91 -0.36 -18.26
CA GLY A 271 25.00 0.20 -17.44
C GLY A 271 25.07 -0.39 -16.03
N THR A 272 26.29 -0.69 -15.57
CA THR A 272 26.71 -1.30 -14.29
C THR A 272 27.18 -0.35 -13.14
N HIS A 273 26.34 0.08 -12.19
CA HIS A 273 26.86 0.63 -10.92
C HIS A 273 26.50 -0.27 -9.76
N ASP A 274 27.41 -0.27 -8.78
CA ASP A 274 27.55 -1.25 -7.72
C ASP A 274 26.28 -1.38 -6.88
N LEU A 275 25.48 -2.39 -7.22
CA LEU A 275 24.75 -3.15 -6.23
C LEU A 275 25.73 -3.50 -5.09
N PRO A 276 25.28 -3.59 -3.82
CA PRO A 276 26.07 -4.27 -2.79
C PRO A 276 26.71 -5.53 -3.39
N ASN A 277 27.97 -5.84 -3.05
CA ASN A 277 28.77 -6.91 -3.70
C ASN A 277 28.06 -8.29 -3.83
N ASP A 278 26.94 -8.46 -3.14
CA ASP A 278 26.12 -9.66 -3.06
C ASP A 278 24.86 -9.65 -3.98
N SER A 279 24.46 -8.54 -4.62
CA SER A 279 23.22 -8.46 -5.44
C SER A 279 23.44 -8.61 -6.95
N GLY A 280 24.68 -8.83 -7.40
CA GLY A 280 25.06 -9.34 -8.72
C GLY A 280 24.26 -8.87 -9.94
N GLY A 281 24.53 -7.66 -10.47
CA GLY A 281 24.02 -7.25 -11.77
C GLY A 281 23.58 -5.78 -11.93
N SER A 282 22.68 -5.52 -12.86
CA SER A 282 22.10 -4.22 -13.21
C SER A 282 20.59 -4.28 -12.99
N CYS A 283 20.00 -3.35 -12.23
CA CYS A 283 18.55 -3.37 -12.02
C CYS A 283 17.80 -3.05 -13.33
N CYS A 284 16.72 -3.77 -13.61
CA CYS A 284 15.86 -3.52 -14.77
C CYS A 284 15.15 -2.16 -14.70
N THR A 285 14.74 -1.64 -15.85
CA THR A 285 13.90 -0.44 -15.98
C THR A 285 12.44 -0.85 -16.14
N ILE A 286 11.51 -0.21 -15.43
CA ILE A 286 10.08 -0.46 -15.64
C ILE A 286 9.65 0.14 -16.98
N GLU A 287 9.18 -0.69 -17.91
CA GLU A 287 8.60 -0.24 -19.18
C GLU A 287 7.20 -0.83 -19.36
N ALA A 288 6.20 0.04 -19.46
CA ALA A 288 4.86 -0.38 -19.89
C ALA A 288 4.84 -0.43 -21.42
N SER A 289 4.89 -1.62 -22.02
CA SER A 289 4.74 -1.77 -23.47
C SER A 289 3.35 -1.32 -23.92
N GLY A 290 3.27 -0.32 -24.80
CA GLY A 290 2.00 0.14 -25.39
C GLY A 290 1.61 1.60 -25.18
N GLY A 291 2.52 2.46 -24.70
CA GLY A 291 2.31 3.92 -24.72
C GLY A 291 1.48 4.49 -23.55
N GLY A 292 1.04 3.66 -22.61
CA GLY A 292 0.39 4.10 -21.37
C GLY A 292 1.20 3.72 -20.14
N THR A 293 1.97 4.67 -19.60
CA THR A 293 2.57 4.63 -18.27
C THR A 293 1.47 4.83 -17.22
N SER A 294 0.82 3.73 -16.88
CA SER A 294 -0.38 3.71 -16.03
C SER A 294 -0.06 4.03 -14.57
N LYS A 295 -0.95 4.74 -13.87
CA LYS A 295 -0.91 4.92 -12.41
C LYS A 295 -0.75 3.58 -11.68
N VAL A 296 -1.38 2.54 -12.22
CA VAL A 296 -1.31 1.16 -11.72
C VAL A 296 0.14 0.65 -11.73
N ALA A 297 0.97 1.04 -12.70
CA ALA A 297 2.40 0.71 -12.71
C ALA A 297 3.12 1.27 -11.48
N ALA A 298 2.86 2.54 -11.14
CA ALA A 298 3.44 3.19 -9.97
C ALA A 298 3.01 2.48 -8.68
N GLY A 299 1.71 2.16 -8.57
CA GLY A 299 1.17 1.39 -7.46
C GLY A 299 1.78 0.00 -7.33
N LEU A 300 1.97 -0.71 -8.45
CA LEU A 300 2.58 -2.04 -8.48
C LEU A 300 4.06 -1.99 -8.06
N VAL A 301 4.82 -0.98 -8.49
CA VAL A 301 6.21 -0.79 -8.03
C VAL A 301 6.23 -0.47 -6.53
N ALA A 302 5.34 0.42 -6.08
CA ALA A 302 5.16 0.76 -4.66
C ALA A 302 4.88 -0.48 -3.81
N ALA A 303 3.93 -1.31 -4.26
CA ALA A 303 3.56 -2.54 -3.61
C ALA A 303 4.72 -3.55 -3.63
N ALA A 304 5.42 -3.73 -4.75
CA ALA A 304 6.54 -4.67 -4.84
C ALA A 304 7.70 -4.31 -3.90
N ALA A 305 8.07 -3.02 -3.83
CA ALA A 305 9.09 -2.55 -2.90
C ALA A 305 8.66 -2.72 -1.43
N THR A 306 7.36 -2.53 -1.17
CA THR A 306 6.78 -2.75 0.17
C THR A 306 6.88 -4.22 0.56
N VAL A 307 6.44 -5.15 -0.30
CA VAL A 307 6.56 -6.60 -0.06
C VAL A 307 8.02 -7.00 0.14
N ALA A 308 8.96 -6.44 -0.63
CA ALA A 308 10.39 -6.73 -0.46
C ALA A 308 10.93 -6.23 0.90
N THR A 309 10.49 -5.06 1.33
CA THR A 309 10.89 -4.49 2.63
C THR A 309 10.37 -5.35 3.79
N ILE A 310 9.10 -5.76 3.70
CA ILE A 310 8.47 -6.62 4.70
C ILE A 310 9.11 -8.01 4.72
N ALA A 311 9.34 -8.60 3.55
CA ALA A 311 10.05 -9.87 3.43
C ALA A 311 11.44 -9.79 4.09
N GLY A 312 12.22 -8.74 3.82
CA GLY A 312 13.53 -8.55 4.43
C GLY A 312 13.48 -8.40 5.95
N ALA A 313 12.46 -7.72 6.45
CA ALA A 313 12.34 -7.44 7.87
C ALA A 313 11.58 -8.51 8.68
N SER A 314 11.03 -9.53 7.99
CA SER A 314 10.33 -10.70 8.52
C SER A 314 9.00 -10.41 9.21
N ASP A 315 8.03 -11.32 9.01
CA ASP A 315 6.74 -11.25 9.67
C ASP A 315 6.75 -11.74 11.11
N THR A 316 7.74 -12.56 11.48
CA THR A 316 7.74 -13.35 12.71
C THR A 316 7.86 -12.53 13.98
N ARG A 317 8.61 -11.43 13.95
CA ARG A 317 8.91 -10.61 15.13
C ARG A 317 9.17 -9.17 14.70
N ASP A 318 8.67 -8.23 15.49
CA ASP A 318 9.07 -6.83 15.36
C ASP A 318 10.59 -6.69 15.61
N PRO A 319 11.36 -5.94 14.81
CA PRO A 319 12.79 -5.83 14.86
C PRO A 319 13.26 -4.77 15.82
N PHE A 320 12.43 -3.79 16.19
CA PHE A 320 12.68 -3.08 17.45
C PHE A 320 12.60 -4.13 18.55
N ARG A 321 11.50 -4.89 18.68
CA ARG A 321 11.39 -5.99 19.67
C ARG A 321 12.55 -6.98 19.60
N LYS A 322 13.00 -7.38 18.41
CA LYS A 322 14.17 -8.25 18.20
C LYS A 322 15.44 -7.62 18.78
N GLY A 323 15.63 -6.32 18.57
CA GLY A 323 16.69 -5.54 19.22
C GLY A 323 16.53 -5.54 20.74
N GLN A 324 15.33 -5.25 21.24
CA GLN A 324 14.98 -5.25 22.66
C GLN A 324 15.23 -6.61 23.33
N ASP A 325 14.98 -7.71 22.62
CA ASP A 325 15.23 -9.08 23.05
C ASP A 325 16.72 -9.33 23.37
N HIS A 326 17.64 -8.58 22.73
CA HIS A 326 19.09 -8.71 22.87
C HIS A 326 19.77 -7.57 23.64
N THR A 327 19.02 -6.52 24.01
CA THR A 327 19.56 -5.34 24.69
C THR A 327 18.79 -5.01 25.97
N ALA A 328 18.54 -6.00 26.83
CA ALA A 328 17.84 -5.77 28.10
C ALA A 328 18.58 -4.72 28.97
N PRO A 329 17.90 -3.66 29.44
CA PRO A 329 18.52 -2.63 30.27
C PRO A 329 18.73 -3.13 31.70
N ASN A 330 19.63 -2.47 32.45
CA ASN A 330 19.79 -2.80 33.87
C ASN A 330 18.56 -2.36 34.69
N ALA A 331 18.39 -2.96 35.87
CA ALA A 331 17.32 -2.57 36.79
C ALA A 331 17.40 -1.07 37.15
N GLY A 332 16.27 -0.36 36.99
CA GLY A 332 16.15 1.07 37.26
C GLY A 332 16.63 2.00 36.14
N GLU A 333 17.13 1.47 35.02
CA GLU A 333 17.39 2.26 33.82
C GLU A 333 16.11 2.47 33.00
N LEU A 334 15.92 3.67 32.48
CA LEU A 334 14.81 3.99 31.57
C LEU A 334 15.31 4.06 30.14
N THR A 335 14.64 3.37 29.22
CA THR A 335 14.89 3.47 27.78
C THR A 335 14.36 4.80 27.25
N VAL A 336 15.25 5.59 26.64
CA VAL A 336 14.94 6.94 26.14
C VAL A 336 14.79 6.93 24.62
N THR A 337 15.75 6.31 23.92
CA THR A 337 15.70 6.16 22.46
C THR A 337 16.16 4.79 22.02
N GLU A 338 15.65 4.36 20.88
CA GLU A 338 16.03 3.14 20.20
C GLU A 338 16.32 3.46 18.74
N GLU A 339 17.38 2.90 18.20
CA GLU A 339 17.90 3.20 16.86
C GLU A 339 18.15 1.90 16.13
N MET A 340 17.84 1.91 14.85
CA MET A 340 17.78 0.72 14.03
C MET A 340 18.25 1.07 12.64
N LYS A 341 19.27 0.36 12.15
CA LYS A 341 19.80 0.50 10.80
C LYS A 341 19.66 -0.83 10.08
N MET A 342 19.07 -0.79 8.90
CA MET A 342 18.91 -1.94 8.02
C MET A 342 19.61 -1.66 6.69
N SER A 343 20.44 -2.59 6.24
CA SER A 343 21.03 -2.58 4.91
C SER A 343 20.52 -3.79 4.14
N PHE A 344 19.76 -3.54 3.07
CA PHE A 344 19.09 -4.55 2.27
C PHE A 344 19.97 -5.00 1.10
N SER A 345 19.88 -6.29 0.79
CA SER A 345 20.46 -6.92 -0.41
C SER A 345 19.46 -7.90 -0.99
N TYR A 346 19.32 -7.88 -2.32
CA TYR A 346 18.31 -8.65 -3.03
C TYR A 346 19.00 -9.71 -3.89
N PRO A 347 19.21 -10.93 -3.36
CA PRO A 347 19.88 -12.01 -4.09
C PRO A 347 19.01 -12.63 -5.20
N GLU A 348 17.70 -12.38 -5.19
CA GLU A 348 16.70 -12.95 -6.09
C GLU A 348 15.78 -11.86 -6.63
N ALA A 349 15.22 -12.05 -7.82
CA ALA A 349 14.25 -11.10 -8.39
C ALA A 349 13.02 -10.93 -7.48
N ILE A 350 12.53 -9.69 -7.37
CA ILE A 350 11.38 -9.38 -6.54
C ILE A 350 10.11 -9.64 -7.35
N MET A 351 9.36 -10.63 -6.93
CA MET A 351 8.12 -11.06 -7.56
C MET A 351 7.03 -11.19 -6.49
N PRO A 352 6.19 -10.16 -6.30
CA PRO A 352 5.04 -10.24 -5.40
C PRO A 352 4.19 -11.49 -5.68
N GLY A 353 3.63 -12.08 -4.63
CA GLY A 353 2.89 -13.34 -4.76
C GLY A 353 3.74 -14.59 -4.99
N LYS A 354 5.06 -14.47 -5.16
CA LYS A 354 5.98 -15.61 -5.36
C LYS A 354 7.09 -15.62 -4.31
N PRO A 355 7.68 -16.79 -4.03
CA PRO A 355 8.82 -16.88 -3.13
C PRO A 355 10.01 -16.13 -3.71
N PHE A 356 10.60 -15.25 -2.91
CA PHE A 356 11.89 -14.64 -3.16
C PHE A 356 12.56 -14.35 -1.82
N LYS A 357 13.88 -14.19 -1.81
CA LYS A 357 14.67 -13.90 -0.61
C LYS A 357 15.21 -12.48 -0.59
N VAL A 358 15.29 -11.93 0.62
CA VAL A 358 15.91 -10.65 0.91
C VAL A 358 16.86 -10.84 2.07
N LYS A 359 18.10 -10.39 1.88
CA LYS A 359 19.14 -10.38 2.92
C LYS A 359 19.17 -9.01 3.58
N VAL A 360 19.24 -8.98 4.91
CA VAL A 360 19.30 -7.73 5.68
C VAL A 360 20.43 -7.81 6.72
N ASP A 361 21.33 -6.82 6.68
CA ASP A 361 22.27 -6.53 7.77
C ASP A 361 21.63 -5.54 8.73
N TRP A 362 21.51 -5.96 9.98
CA TRP A 362 20.80 -5.30 11.06
C TRP A 362 21.78 -4.75 12.08
N LYS A 363 21.58 -3.48 12.45
CA LYS A 363 22.25 -2.86 13.60
C LYS A 363 21.22 -2.18 14.46
N TYR A 364 21.24 -2.51 15.74
CA TYR A 364 20.32 -2.00 16.73
C TYR A 364 21.09 -1.36 17.88
N GLN A 365 20.58 -0.23 18.36
CA GLN A 365 21.12 0.49 19.49
C GLN A 365 19.99 0.97 20.39
N ARG A 366 20.08 0.67 21.69
CA ARG A 366 19.18 1.17 22.72
C ARG A 366 19.95 2.12 23.63
N ASN A 367 19.45 3.34 23.78
CA ASN A 367 19.98 4.32 24.70
C ASN A 367 19.05 4.46 25.91
N THR A 368 19.64 4.32 27.09
CA THR A 368 18.94 4.44 28.37
C THR A 368 19.51 5.59 29.20
N THR A 369 18.90 5.86 30.35
CA THR A 369 19.46 6.79 31.34
C THR A 369 20.79 6.33 31.95
N GLY A 370 21.12 5.03 31.89
CA GLY A 370 22.32 4.45 32.49
C GLY A 370 23.43 4.09 31.50
N GLY A 371 23.10 3.91 30.22
CA GLY A 371 24.07 3.54 29.19
C GLY A 371 23.47 3.21 27.83
N THR A 372 24.33 2.78 26.91
CA THR A 372 23.99 2.39 25.54
C THR A 372 24.27 0.91 25.33
N TYR A 373 23.30 0.22 24.73
CA TYR A 373 23.35 -1.20 24.41
C TYR A 373 23.25 -1.39 22.91
N THR A 374 23.99 -2.33 22.33
CA THR A 374 23.97 -2.57 20.89
C THR A 374 23.83 -4.04 20.57
N TYR A 375 23.22 -4.32 19.42
CA TYR A 375 23.06 -5.65 18.86
C TYR A 375 23.19 -5.56 17.34
N ASN A 376 23.80 -6.57 16.71
CA ASN A 376 23.89 -6.63 15.26
C ASN A 376 23.63 -8.07 14.81
N ASP A 377 23.02 -8.21 13.64
CA ASP A 377 22.68 -9.51 13.08
C ASP A 377 22.63 -9.46 11.55
N ILE A 378 22.74 -10.60 10.89
CA ILE A 378 22.58 -10.72 9.45
C ILE A 378 21.66 -11.88 9.15
N GLU A 379 20.57 -11.61 8.44
CA GLU A 379 19.56 -12.61 8.13
C GLU A 379 19.25 -12.64 6.64
N THR A 380 18.64 -13.75 6.23
CA THR A 380 18.03 -13.89 4.91
C THR A 380 16.63 -14.43 5.12
N ASN A 381 15.66 -13.57 4.85
CA ASN A 381 14.25 -13.83 5.03
C ASN A 381 13.59 -14.02 3.66
N ALA A 382 12.45 -14.69 3.64
CA ALA A 382 11.72 -15.00 2.41
C ALA A 382 10.35 -14.32 2.43
N ASN A 383 9.84 -13.98 1.25
CA ASN A 383 8.46 -13.55 1.10
C ASN A 383 7.48 -14.66 1.50
N THR A 384 6.58 -14.34 2.41
CA THR A 384 5.51 -15.18 2.98
C THR A 384 4.15 -14.87 2.37
N HIS A 385 3.99 -13.73 1.70
CA HIS A 385 2.77 -13.31 1.02
C HIS A 385 2.70 -13.94 -0.38
N LEU A 386 2.16 -15.16 -0.44
CA LEU A 386 2.26 -16.06 -1.59
C LEU A 386 0.89 -16.52 -2.11
N LEU A 387 0.82 -16.71 -3.43
CA LEU A 387 -0.20 -17.54 -4.07
C LEU A 387 0.43 -18.75 -4.72
N SER A 388 -0.17 -19.92 -4.50
CA SER A 388 0.20 -21.10 -5.29
C SER A 388 -0.21 -20.91 -6.76
N LYS A 389 -1.43 -20.42 -6.99
CA LYS A 389 -1.95 -20.02 -8.31
C LYS A 389 -3.13 -19.06 -8.16
N TYR A 390 -3.51 -18.43 -9.27
CA TYR A 390 -4.82 -17.83 -9.43
C TYR A 390 -5.34 -18.14 -10.83
N GLU A 391 -6.66 -18.19 -10.97
CA GLU A 391 -7.36 -18.49 -12.21
C GLU A 391 -8.33 -17.35 -12.52
N MET A 392 -8.52 -17.05 -13.80
CA MET A 392 -9.35 -15.92 -14.22
C MET A 392 -10.13 -16.23 -15.49
N SER A 393 -11.31 -15.62 -15.59
CA SER A 393 -12.14 -15.63 -16.79
C SER A 393 -12.76 -14.25 -16.98
N ALA A 394 -12.61 -13.70 -18.19
CA ALA A 394 -13.29 -12.50 -18.64
C ALA A 394 -13.55 -12.58 -20.16
N PRO A 395 -14.55 -11.87 -20.71
CA PRO A 395 -14.82 -11.86 -22.14
C PRO A 395 -13.80 -11.01 -22.90
N ASP A 396 -13.37 -11.48 -24.07
CA ASP A 396 -12.40 -10.78 -24.93
C ASP A 396 -13.05 -9.67 -25.80
N VAL A 397 -14.38 -9.65 -25.88
CA VAL A 397 -15.14 -8.68 -26.69
C VAL A 397 -16.39 -8.24 -25.93
N ILE A 398 -16.73 -6.96 -26.01
CA ILE A 398 -17.97 -6.38 -25.50
C ILE A 398 -18.66 -5.57 -26.59
N HIS A 399 -19.94 -5.86 -26.84
CA HIS A 399 -20.77 -5.09 -27.77
C HIS A 399 -21.67 -4.09 -27.02
N LEU A 400 -21.42 -2.79 -27.23
CA LEU A 400 -22.16 -1.72 -26.56
C LEU A 400 -23.64 -1.67 -26.97
N ASP A 401 -23.97 -2.10 -28.19
CA ASP A 401 -25.36 -2.13 -28.68
C ASP A 401 -26.23 -3.17 -27.97
N ASN A 402 -25.61 -4.14 -27.28
CA ASN A 402 -26.30 -5.19 -26.54
C ASN A 402 -26.42 -4.91 -25.03
N ASP A 403 -25.98 -3.74 -24.56
CA ASP A 403 -25.87 -3.40 -23.13
C ASP A 403 -25.08 -4.46 -22.33
N GLU A 404 -24.06 -5.04 -22.96
CA GLU A 404 -23.23 -6.10 -22.37
C GLU A 404 -22.32 -5.54 -21.27
N LYS A 405 -22.32 -6.21 -20.11
CA LYS A 405 -21.36 -5.95 -19.03
C LYS A 405 -20.07 -6.70 -19.30
N PHE A 406 -18.94 -6.02 -19.10
CA PHE A 406 -17.67 -6.70 -18.90
C PHE A 406 -17.67 -7.34 -17.52
N ILE A 407 -17.59 -8.68 -17.47
CA ILE A 407 -17.63 -9.46 -16.23
C ILE A 407 -16.29 -10.16 -16.07
N VAL A 408 -15.66 -9.98 -14.92
CA VAL A 408 -14.41 -10.63 -14.56
C VAL A 408 -14.68 -11.54 -13.37
N LYS A 409 -14.24 -12.79 -13.48
CA LYS A 409 -14.27 -13.80 -12.42
C LYS A 409 -12.84 -14.22 -12.11
N ALA A 410 -12.47 -14.29 -10.84
CA ALA A 410 -11.14 -14.71 -10.43
C ALA A 410 -11.18 -15.60 -9.17
N GLN A 411 -10.29 -16.58 -9.11
CA GLN A 411 -10.12 -17.48 -7.97
C GLN A 411 -8.65 -17.48 -7.54
N PHE A 412 -8.38 -17.41 -6.24
CA PHE A 412 -7.03 -17.28 -5.70
C PHE A 412 -6.76 -18.39 -4.69
N TYR A 413 -5.58 -18.99 -4.77
CA TYR A 413 -5.21 -20.13 -3.93
C TYR A 413 -3.99 -19.78 -3.09
N ASP A 414 -4.09 -19.99 -1.78
CA ASP A 414 -2.99 -19.77 -0.83
C ASP A 414 -1.80 -20.71 -1.09
N ALA A 415 -0.75 -20.60 -0.29
CA ALA A 415 0.45 -21.44 -0.39
C ALA A 415 0.16 -22.94 -0.19
N ASP A 416 -0.89 -23.28 0.56
CA ASP A 416 -1.32 -24.65 0.88
C ASP A 416 -2.39 -25.17 -0.10
N HIS A 417 -2.66 -24.42 -1.18
CA HIS A 417 -3.67 -24.70 -2.20
C HIS A 417 -5.13 -24.60 -1.71
N ASN A 418 -5.38 -23.97 -0.57
CA ASN A 418 -6.75 -23.64 -0.18
C ASN A 418 -7.23 -22.41 -0.95
N LEU A 419 -8.52 -22.43 -1.28
CA LEU A 419 -9.17 -21.33 -1.97
C LEU A 419 -9.46 -20.19 -0.99
N PHE A 420 -9.09 -18.97 -1.36
CA PHE A 420 -9.54 -17.78 -0.66
C PHE A 420 -11.03 -17.53 -0.95
N THR A 421 -11.77 -17.11 0.07
CA THR A 421 -13.22 -16.93 0.02
C THR A 421 -13.64 -15.64 0.73
N GLY A 422 -14.75 -15.05 0.29
CA GLY A 422 -15.40 -13.92 0.95
C GLY A 422 -14.44 -12.79 1.31
N ASN A 423 -14.35 -12.46 2.59
CA ASN A 423 -13.60 -11.33 3.13
C ASN A 423 -12.08 -11.56 3.29
N GLN A 424 -11.52 -12.65 2.76
CA GLN A 424 -10.09 -12.92 2.96
C GLN A 424 -9.18 -12.05 2.08
N LEU A 425 -9.69 -11.52 0.97
CA LEU A 425 -8.93 -10.72 0.01
C LEU A 425 -9.64 -9.41 -0.33
N PHE A 426 -8.83 -8.40 -0.65
CA PHE A 426 -9.27 -7.22 -1.37
C PHE A 426 -8.88 -7.37 -2.83
N VAL A 427 -9.86 -7.57 -3.71
CA VAL A 427 -9.63 -7.85 -5.13
C VAL A 427 -10.15 -6.72 -6.00
N GLN A 428 -9.32 -6.24 -6.92
CA GLN A 428 -9.67 -5.20 -7.87
C GLN A 428 -9.26 -5.58 -9.28
N CYS A 429 -10.11 -5.26 -10.26
CA CYS A 429 -9.75 -5.27 -11.67
C CYS A 429 -9.44 -3.85 -12.12
N PHE A 430 -8.25 -3.68 -12.68
CA PHE A 430 -7.79 -2.46 -13.32
C PHE A 430 -7.93 -2.59 -14.83
N LEU A 431 -8.46 -1.56 -15.47
CA LEU A 431 -8.62 -1.44 -16.92
C LEU A 431 -7.77 -0.29 -17.43
N ILE A 432 -7.03 -0.52 -18.51
CA ILE A 432 -6.11 0.45 -19.11
C ILE A 432 -6.39 0.52 -20.61
N GLY A 433 -6.84 1.68 -21.08
CA GLY A 433 -7.13 1.98 -22.47
C GLY A 433 -5.88 2.44 -23.24
N LEU A 434 -5.97 2.46 -24.57
CA LEU A 434 -4.85 2.81 -25.45
C LEU A 434 -4.31 4.23 -25.27
N ASP A 435 -5.15 5.19 -24.87
CA ASP A 435 -4.72 6.58 -24.67
C ASP A 435 -4.43 6.88 -23.18
N GLY A 436 -4.13 5.85 -22.39
CA GLY A 436 -3.83 5.99 -20.97
C GLY A 436 -5.07 6.22 -20.09
N GLN A 437 -6.28 6.09 -20.65
CA GLN A 437 -7.48 6.04 -19.82
C GLN A 437 -7.38 4.86 -18.87
N TRP A 438 -7.88 5.02 -17.64
CA TRP A 438 -7.92 3.91 -16.71
C TRP A 438 -9.20 3.90 -15.87
N ASN A 439 -9.54 2.73 -15.37
CA ASN A 439 -10.65 2.53 -14.48
C ASN A 439 -10.37 1.36 -13.54
N SER A 440 -11.05 1.29 -12.40
CA SER A 440 -11.03 0.11 -11.55
C SER A 440 -12.40 -0.20 -10.99
N PHE A 441 -12.60 -1.47 -10.64
CA PHE A 441 -13.76 -1.94 -9.90
C PHE A 441 -13.39 -3.14 -9.02
N VAL A 442 -14.09 -3.28 -7.90
CA VAL A 442 -13.87 -4.35 -6.92
C VAL A 442 -14.53 -5.63 -7.40
N LEU A 443 -13.87 -6.77 -7.14
CA LEU A 443 -14.44 -8.10 -7.29
C LEU A 443 -14.77 -8.65 -5.89
N GLN A 444 -15.94 -9.28 -5.74
CA GLN A 444 -16.41 -9.81 -4.46
C GLN A 444 -16.98 -11.23 -4.64
N ASP A 445 -16.86 -12.05 -3.60
CA ASP A 445 -17.44 -13.40 -3.50
C ASP A 445 -18.68 -13.31 -2.60
N THR A 446 -19.81 -12.94 -3.21
CA THR A 446 -21.06 -12.57 -2.51
C THR A 446 -22.28 -13.35 -2.97
N GLY A 447 -22.22 -14.05 -4.10
CA GLY A 447 -23.37 -14.66 -4.78
C GLY A 447 -24.46 -13.66 -5.19
N ILE A 448 -24.11 -12.39 -5.39
CA ILE A 448 -25.00 -11.32 -5.87
C ILE A 448 -24.59 -10.88 -7.28
N ASP A 449 -25.56 -10.35 -8.04
CA ASP A 449 -25.41 -9.84 -9.41
C ASP A 449 -24.98 -10.91 -10.42
N LYS A 450 -23.68 -10.96 -10.74
CA LYS A 450 -23.08 -11.89 -11.71
C LYS A 450 -22.22 -12.95 -11.05
N ASP A 451 -22.10 -12.86 -9.73
CA ASP A 451 -21.60 -13.93 -8.91
C ASP A 451 -22.71 -14.96 -8.71
N GLU A 452 -22.49 -16.19 -9.14
CA GLU A 452 -23.55 -17.21 -9.25
C GLU A 452 -23.72 -17.99 -7.95
N THR A 453 -22.68 -18.05 -7.13
CA THR A 453 -22.65 -18.81 -5.88
C THR A 453 -22.08 -17.96 -4.76
N VAL A 454 -22.61 -18.15 -3.56
CA VAL A 454 -22.14 -17.48 -2.36
C VAL A 454 -20.92 -18.20 -1.78
N ASN A 455 -19.87 -17.46 -1.42
CA ASN A 455 -18.70 -17.96 -0.68
C ASN A 455 -18.03 -19.17 -1.37
N ASP A 456 -18.03 -19.21 -2.70
CA ASP A 456 -17.43 -20.30 -3.47
C ASP A 456 -15.98 -20.01 -3.86
N GLY A 457 -15.44 -18.86 -3.44
CA GLY A 457 -14.10 -18.38 -3.73
C GLY A 457 -13.94 -17.75 -5.12
N THR A 458 -15.04 -17.57 -5.86
CA THR A 458 -15.06 -16.87 -7.15
C THR A 458 -15.36 -15.40 -6.94
N TYR A 459 -14.30 -14.60 -6.83
CA TYR A 459 -14.41 -13.15 -6.78
C TYR A 459 -14.90 -12.63 -8.13
N THR A 460 -16.11 -12.05 -8.14
CA THR A 460 -16.75 -11.56 -9.36
C THR A 460 -16.98 -10.05 -9.31
N GLY A 461 -16.71 -9.39 -10.43
CA GLY A 461 -16.90 -7.95 -10.60
C GLY A 461 -17.38 -7.64 -12.00
N SER A 462 -18.02 -6.49 -12.18
CA SER A 462 -18.48 -6.09 -13.51
C SER A 462 -18.42 -4.59 -13.75
N LYS A 463 -18.30 -4.22 -15.02
CA LYS A 463 -18.28 -2.83 -15.49
C LYS A 463 -19.09 -2.69 -16.78
N TYR A 464 -19.80 -1.58 -16.88
CA TYR A 464 -20.33 -1.10 -18.16
C TYR A 464 -19.31 -0.22 -18.87
N PHE A 465 -19.08 -0.52 -20.15
CA PHE A 465 -18.40 0.38 -21.06
C PHE A 465 -19.40 1.33 -21.72
N SER A 466 -18.90 2.46 -22.18
CA SER A 466 -19.64 3.47 -22.93
C SER A 466 -19.03 3.65 -24.32
N ARG A 467 -19.71 4.36 -25.22
CA ARG A 467 -19.17 4.65 -26.57
C ARG A 467 -17.84 5.41 -26.57
N LYS A 468 -17.48 6.05 -25.45
CA LYS A 468 -16.19 6.72 -25.29
C LYS A 468 -15.04 5.74 -25.03
N ASP A 469 -15.38 4.50 -24.69
CA ASP A 469 -14.45 3.44 -24.34
C ASP A 469 -14.21 2.49 -25.52
N ASN A 470 -14.61 2.84 -26.75
CA ASN A 470 -14.36 2.01 -27.93
C ASN A 470 -12.87 1.75 -28.14
N GLY A 471 -12.52 0.50 -28.44
CA GLY A 471 -11.15 0.06 -28.68
C GLY A 471 -10.69 -1.03 -27.72
N ILE A 472 -9.38 -1.31 -27.76
CA ILE A 472 -8.76 -2.38 -26.95
C ILE A 472 -8.41 -1.82 -25.58
N TRP A 473 -8.84 -2.52 -24.54
CA TRP A 473 -8.45 -2.29 -23.15
C TRP A 473 -7.67 -3.48 -22.64
N LYS A 474 -6.59 -3.22 -21.91
CA LYS A 474 -5.89 -4.26 -21.17
C LYS A 474 -6.40 -4.28 -19.73
N TYR A 475 -6.39 -5.44 -19.09
CA TYR A 475 -6.77 -5.53 -17.69
C TYR A 475 -5.80 -6.31 -16.82
N LEU A 476 -5.81 -5.98 -15.53
CA LEU A 476 -5.03 -6.60 -14.46
C LEU A 476 -5.98 -6.88 -13.30
N VAL A 477 -5.98 -8.08 -12.74
CA VAL A 477 -6.69 -8.38 -11.50
C VAL A 477 -5.70 -8.52 -10.37
N ILE A 478 -5.76 -7.58 -9.45
CA ILE A 478 -4.88 -7.49 -8.30
C ILE A 478 -5.61 -7.99 -7.07
N ALA A 479 -4.99 -8.92 -6.34
CA ALA A 479 -5.44 -9.33 -5.01
C ALA A 479 -4.43 -8.86 -3.95
N GLN A 480 -4.95 -8.26 -2.89
CA GLN A 480 -4.22 -7.93 -1.68
C GLN A 480 -4.80 -8.71 -0.50
N ASP A 481 -3.94 -9.19 0.41
CA ASP A 481 -4.41 -9.74 1.68
C ASP A 481 -5.02 -8.64 2.57
N ILE A 482 -5.73 -9.07 3.61
CA ILE A 482 -6.40 -8.17 4.54
C ILE A 482 -5.93 -8.49 5.97
N ASN A 483 -5.74 -7.43 6.76
CA ASN A 483 -5.49 -7.59 8.18
C ASN A 483 -6.76 -8.13 8.87
N HIS A 484 -6.68 -9.41 9.23
CA HIS A 484 -7.73 -10.16 9.93
C HIS A 484 -7.47 -10.25 11.44
N ALA A 485 -6.57 -9.43 11.99
CA ALA A 485 -6.33 -9.37 13.42
C ALA A 485 -7.59 -8.91 14.16
N THR A 486 -8.00 -9.69 15.14
CA THR A 486 -9.21 -9.44 15.91
C THR A 486 -8.90 -8.61 17.16
N PRO A 487 -9.91 -7.92 17.75
CA PRO A 487 -9.68 -7.08 18.93
C PRO A 487 -9.23 -7.83 20.19
N ASP A 488 -9.39 -9.16 20.21
CA ASP A 488 -9.00 -10.07 21.29
C ASP A 488 -7.62 -10.70 21.11
N MET A 489 -6.95 -10.50 19.96
CA MET A 489 -5.56 -10.90 19.79
C MET A 489 -4.63 -10.03 20.63
N GLU A 490 -3.60 -10.64 21.20
CA GLU A 490 -2.53 -9.90 21.86
C GLU A 490 -1.78 -9.04 20.82
N PRO A 491 -1.30 -7.84 21.17
CA PRO A 491 -0.59 -6.95 20.25
C PRO A 491 0.51 -7.64 19.44
N GLU A 492 1.35 -8.44 20.10
CA GLU A 492 2.46 -9.17 19.48
C GLU A 492 2.02 -10.22 18.45
N GLU A 493 0.82 -10.79 18.61
CA GLU A 493 0.22 -11.71 17.64
C GLU A 493 -0.40 -10.92 16.48
N ALA A 494 -1.11 -9.83 16.79
CA ALA A 494 -1.77 -8.98 15.81
C ALA A 494 -0.79 -8.39 14.77
N ALA A 495 0.42 -7.97 15.16
CA ALA A 495 1.41 -7.43 14.20
C ALA A 495 2.14 -8.49 13.36
N GLN A 496 1.92 -9.77 13.61
CA GLN A 496 2.35 -10.79 12.66
C GLN A 496 1.39 -10.87 11.47
N ILE A 497 0.20 -10.28 11.58
CA ILE A 497 -0.82 -10.22 10.54
C ILE A 497 -0.75 -8.84 9.88
N ILE A 498 -0.18 -8.79 8.69
CA ILE A 498 -0.09 -7.56 7.90
C ILE A 498 -1.06 -7.67 6.74
N GLY A 499 -1.92 -6.68 6.58
CA GLY A 499 -2.77 -6.55 5.40
C GLY A 499 -2.16 -5.71 4.28
N GLY A 500 -2.79 -5.74 3.11
CA GLY A 500 -2.46 -4.87 1.98
C GLY A 500 -1.29 -5.35 1.12
N MET A 501 -0.78 -6.56 1.33
CA MET A 501 0.32 -7.10 0.53
C MET A 501 -0.16 -7.66 -0.79
N LEU A 502 0.58 -7.32 -1.85
CA LEU A 502 0.28 -7.75 -3.21
C LEU A 502 0.56 -9.25 -3.35
N LEU A 503 -0.50 -10.01 -3.61
CA LEU A 503 -0.46 -11.47 -3.74
C LEU A 503 -0.35 -11.94 -5.19
N THR A 504 -0.65 -11.08 -6.16
CA THR A 504 -0.57 -11.40 -7.59
C THR A 504 0.75 -10.91 -8.20
N ASN A 505 1.21 -11.57 -9.26
CA ASN A 505 2.59 -11.44 -9.76
C ASN A 505 2.69 -10.69 -11.10
N GLN A 506 1.90 -9.63 -11.29
CA GLN A 506 1.89 -8.84 -12.53
C GLN A 506 3.14 -7.95 -12.73
N LEU A 507 4.00 -7.85 -11.71
CA LEU A 507 5.29 -7.16 -11.79
C LEU A 507 6.40 -8.08 -11.27
N SER A 508 7.54 -8.06 -11.96
CA SER A 508 8.79 -8.67 -11.50
C SER A 508 9.88 -7.62 -11.61
N ILE A 509 10.69 -7.43 -10.56
CA ILE A 509 11.86 -6.56 -10.56
C ILE A 509 13.11 -7.45 -10.60
N SER A 510 13.81 -7.49 -11.74
CA SER A 510 15.02 -8.31 -11.94
C SER A 510 16.31 -7.49 -11.85
N PHE A 511 17.41 -8.19 -11.57
CA PHE A 511 18.76 -7.62 -11.48
C PHE A 511 19.68 -8.04 -12.63
N GLU A 512 19.12 -8.65 -13.68
CA GLU A 512 19.86 -9.06 -14.89
C GLU A 512 19.97 -7.94 -15.94
N GLY A 513 19.39 -6.77 -15.67
CA GLY A 513 19.22 -5.66 -16.60
C GLY A 513 18.01 -5.84 -17.52
N GLY A 514 17.82 -4.90 -18.44
CA GLY A 514 16.70 -4.92 -19.40
C GLY A 514 15.44 -4.24 -18.86
N THR A 515 14.27 -4.74 -19.27
CA THR A 515 12.97 -4.17 -18.90
C THR A 515 12.22 -5.06 -17.93
N CYS A 516 11.45 -4.44 -17.04
CA CYS A 516 10.55 -5.11 -16.11
C CYS A 516 9.11 -4.85 -16.56
N PRO A 517 8.58 -5.70 -17.46
CA PRO A 517 7.27 -5.50 -18.04
C PRO A 517 6.17 -5.78 -17.02
N ILE A 518 5.09 -5.02 -17.13
CA ILE A 518 3.83 -5.37 -16.48
C ILE A 518 3.16 -6.46 -17.30
N VAL A 519 2.78 -7.54 -16.62
CA VAL A 519 2.08 -8.68 -17.22
C VAL A 519 0.58 -8.46 -17.04
N TYR A 520 -0.10 -8.18 -18.15
CA TYR A 520 -1.56 -8.07 -18.18
C TYR A 520 -2.20 -9.46 -18.09
N ASP A 521 -3.34 -9.52 -17.40
CA ASP A 521 -4.11 -10.76 -17.28
C ASP A 521 -4.94 -11.04 -18.55
N GLY A 522 -5.27 -9.99 -19.31
CA GLY A 522 -5.86 -10.13 -20.64
C GLY A 522 -6.19 -8.79 -21.30
N GLU A 523 -6.93 -8.88 -22.40
CA GLU A 523 -7.42 -7.73 -23.17
C GLU A 523 -8.91 -7.89 -23.50
N VAL A 524 -9.63 -6.79 -23.62
CA VAL A 524 -11.02 -6.74 -24.07
C VAL A 524 -11.18 -5.70 -25.16
N ASN A 525 -11.80 -6.09 -26.27
CA ASN A 525 -12.14 -5.20 -27.38
C ASN A 525 -13.57 -4.68 -27.22
N VAL A 526 -13.72 -3.38 -26.99
CA VAL A 526 -15.01 -2.70 -26.86
C VAL A 526 -15.44 -2.19 -28.23
N ILE A 527 -16.56 -2.72 -28.72
CA ILE A 527 -17.11 -2.43 -30.04
C ILE A 527 -18.48 -1.77 -29.85
N GLY A 528 -18.70 -0.62 -30.49
CA GLY A 528 -19.97 0.10 -30.40
C GLY A 528 -20.46 0.70 -31.69
#